data_AF-A0A2T6KA55-F1
#
_entry.id   AF-A0A2T6KA55-F1
#
_cell.length_a   1.000
_cell.length_b   1.000
_cell.length_c   1.000
_cell.angle_alpha   90.00
_cell.angle_beta   90.00
_cell.angle_gamma   90.00
#
_symmetry.space_group_name_H-M   'P 1'
#
loop_
_entity.id
_entity.type
_entity.pdbx_description
1 polymer ?
#
loop_
_entity_poly.entity_id
_entity_poly.type
_entity_poly.pdbx_seq_one_letter_code
_entity_poly.pdbx_strand_id
1 'polypeptide(L)'
;MEDNPTFEVGSQVIIEENHLEGMKGAEATIVNAFDTTAYTVSYTPTTGGEKLTNHKWVIHEEIEDAGDKPFEAGSEVTIDADHTKGMDGAKAEIDSAEKTTVYMINYTSITDGEEVTNHKWVTESELSPK
;
A
#
# COMPACT_ATOMS: atom_id res chain seq x y z
N MET A 1 14.70 2.41 -0.39
CA MET A 1 14.83 1.03 0.12
C MET A 1 15.15 1.16 1.61
N GLU A 2 14.63 0.27 2.42
CA GLU A 2 14.94 0.23 3.85
C GLU A 2 16.21 -0.59 4.10
N ASP A 3 17.14 -0.05 4.90
CA ASP A 3 18.47 -0.66 5.12
C ASP A 3 18.39 -1.86 6.08
N ASN A 4 17.51 -1.82 7.10
CA ASN A 4 17.34 -2.90 8.08
C ASN A 4 15.85 -3.14 8.40
N PRO A 5 15.05 -3.64 7.45
CA PRO A 5 13.64 -3.89 7.68
C PRO A 5 13.44 -5.04 8.68
N THR A 6 12.36 -5.02 9.44
CA THR A 6 12.00 -6.13 10.34
C THR A 6 11.83 -7.44 9.57
N PHE A 7 11.29 -7.37 8.35
CA PHE A 7 11.16 -8.51 7.44
C PHE A 7 12.08 -8.33 6.23
N GLU A 8 13.11 -9.17 6.12
CA GLU A 8 14.08 -9.10 5.03
C GLU A 8 13.46 -9.46 3.68
N VAL A 9 13.99 -8.89 2.60
CA VAL A 9 13.62 -9.27 1.23
C VAL A 9 13.87 -10.77 1.02
N GLY A 10 12.86 -11.48 0.50
CA GLY A 10 12.87 -12.93 0.33
C GLY A 10 12.41 -13.72 1.56
N SER A 11 12.19 -13.08 2.71
CA SER A 11 11.62 -13.74 3.89
C SER A 11 10.11 -14.01 3.72
N GLN A 12 9.61 -14.98 4.48
CA GLN A 12 8.18 -15.31 4.53
C GLN A 12 7.52 -14.67 5.75
N VAL A 13 6.29 -14.18 5.57
CA VAL A 13 5.47 -13.53 6.59
C VAL A 13 4.02 -14.01 6.47
N ILE A 14 3.21 -13.75 7.51
CA ILE A 14 1.75 -13.91 7.47
C ILE A 14 1.12 -12.52 7.41
N ILE A 15 0.16 -12.33 6.50
CA ILE A 15 -0.59 -11.08 6.38
C ILE A 15 -1.68 -11.03 7.47
N GLU A 16 -1.72 -9.96 8.27
CA GLU A 16 -2.65 -9.81 9.39
C GLU A 16 -3.87 -8.93 9.08
N GLU A 17 -3.79 -8.09 8.04
CA GLU A 17 -4.89 -7.24 7.57
C GLU A 17 -5.42 -7.65 6.20
N ASN A 18 -6.64 -7.19 5.90
CA ASN A 18 -7.33 -7.51 4.67
C ASN A 18 -7.63 -6.22 3.90
N HIS A 19 -6.83 -5.92 2.87
CA HIS A 19 -7.13 -4.82 1.95
C HIS A 19 -8.00 -5.31 0.79
N LEU A 20 -7.75 -6.55 0.34
CA LEU A 20 -8.55 -7.31 -0.61
C LEU A 20 -9.00 -8.62 0.04
N GLU A 21 -10.12 -9.18 -0.39
CA GLU A 21 -10.55 -10.52 0.04
C GLU A 21 -9.45 -11.56 -0.22
N GLY A 22 -9.24 -12.47 0.75
CA GLY A 22 -8.23 -13.52 0.64
C GLY A 22 -6.81 -13.15 1.09
N MET A 23 -6.58 -11.94 1.61
CA MET A 23 -5.25 -11.54 2.12
C MET A 23 -4.99 -11.99 3.55
N LYS A 24 -5.90 -11.70 4.49
CA LYS A 24 -5.67 -11.98 5.91
C LYS A 24 -5.46 -13.47 6.18
N GLY A 25 -4.30 -13.80 6.75
CA GLY A 25 -3.85 -15.17 7.02
C GLY A 25 -3.09 -15.83 5.88
N ALA A 26 -2.97 -15.17 4.72
CA ALA A 26 -2.16 -15.68 3.62
C ALA A 26 -0.67 -15.64 3.97
N GLU A 27 0.05 -16.66 3.52
CA GLU A 27 1.51 -16.62 3.49
C GLU A 27 1.97 -15.70 2.35
N ALA A 28 2.92 -14.82 2.65
CA ALA A 28 3.48 -13.91 1.68
C ALA A 28 5.01 -13.93 1.70
N THR A 29 5.63 -13.56 0.59
CA THR A 29 7.08 -13.37 0.45
C THR A 29 7.36 -11.88 0.24
N ILE A 30 8.29 -11.33 1.03
CA ILE A 30 8.72 -9.94 0.86
C ILE A 30 9.50 -9.79 -0.44
N VAL A 31 9.03 -8.91 -1.32
CA VAL A 31 9.69 -8.57 -2.58
C VAL A 31 10.62 -7.37 -2.40
N ASN A 32 10.16 -6.34 -1.70
CA ASN A 32 10.94 -5.13 -1.38
C ASN A 32 10.44 -4.50 -0.08
N ALA A 33 11.30 -3.73 0.58
CA ALA A 33 10.99 -2.93 1.76
C ALA A 33 11.47 -1.48 1.57
N PHE A 34 10.66 -0.52 2.02
CA PHE A 34 10.95 0.92 1.93
C PHE A 34 10.53 1.62 3.22
N ASP A 35 11.40 2.45 3.80
CA ASP A 35 11.00 3.42 4.82
C ASP A 35 10.46 4.68 4.13
N THR A 36 9.18 4.96 4.33
CA THR A 36 8.46 6.08 3.69
C THR A 36 7.27 6.50 4.56
N THR A 37 6.55 7.54 4.15
CA THR A 37 5.23 7.82 4.70
C THR A 37 4.17 7.09 3.86
N ALA A 38 3.42 6.21 4.52
CA ALA A 38 2.24 5.57 3.95
C ALA A 38 1.01 6.42 4.24
N TYR A 39 0.17 6.61 3.22
CA TYR A 39 -1.06 7.36 3.31
C TYR A 39 -2.25 6.46 3.08
N THR A 40 -3.27 6.66 3.90
CA THR A 40 -4.61 6.23 3.54
C THR A 40 -5.27 7.39 2.78
N VAL A 41 -5.89 7.11 1.63
CA VAL A 41 -6.42 8.13 0.73
C VAL A 41 -7.85 7.87 0.29
N SER A 42 -8.58 8.94 0.02
CA SER A 42 -9.94 8.90 -0.50
C SER A 42 -10.05 9.63 -1.84
N TYR A 43 -10.44 8.94 -2.92
CA TYR A 43 -10.44 9.49 -4.27
C TYR A 43 -11.54 8.93 -5.16
N THR A 44 -11.91 9.67 -6.21
CA THR A 44 -12.77 9.17 -7.28
C THR A 44 -11.89 8.75 -8.46
N PRO A 45 -12.01 7.52 -8.99
CA PRO A 45 -11.18 7.08 -10.10
C PRO A 45 -11.32 7.98 -11.33
N THR A 46 -10.24 8.20 -12.07
CA THR A 46 -10.22 9.02 -13.29
C THR A 46 -11.10 8.46 -14.41
N THR A 47 -11.39 7.16 -14.37
CA THR A 47 -12.33 6.49 -15.26
C THR A 47 -13.80 6.72 -14.89
N GLY A 48 -14.08 7.47 -13.83
CA GLY A 48 -15.40 7.63 -13.22
C GLY A 48 -15.77 6.44 -12.32
N GLY A 49 -16.88 6.58 -11.58
CA GLY A 49 -17.36 5.58 -10.62
C GLY A 49 -17.66 6.18 -9.26
N GLU A 50 -17.83 5.31 -8.26
CA GLU A 50 -17.98 5.72 -6.86
C GLU A 50 -16.64 6.18 -6.27
N LYS A 51 -16.71 7.09 -5.30
CA LYS A 51 -15.53 7.51 -4.52
C LYS A 51 -15.08 6.32 -3.68
N LEU A 52 -13.82 5.93 -3.82
CA LEU A 52 -13.15 4.98 -2.95
C LEU A 52 -12.69 5.74 -1.70
N THR A 53 -13.05 5.23 -0.53
CA THR A 53 -12.72 5.86 0.75
C THR A 53 -11.76 4.99 1.53
N ASN A 54 -10.81 5.60 2.23
CA ASN A 54 -9.88 4.91 3.12
C ASN A 54 -9.06 3.82 2.39
N HIS A 55 -8.61 4.11 1.17
CA HIS A 55 -7.78 3.20 0.39
C HIS A 55 -6.37 3.12 0.99
N LYS A 56 -5.95 1.89 1.30
CA LYS A 56 -4.61 1.54 1.78
C LYS A 56 -3.83 0.83 0.66
N TRP A 57 -2.61 1.22 0.35
CA TRP A 57 -1.87 2.42 0.76
C TRP A 57 -1.31 3.10 -0.49
N VAL A 58 -1.15 4.41 -0.45
CA VAL A 58 -0.30 5.17 -1.38
C VAL A 58 0.89 5.68 -0.58
N ILE A 59 2.11 5.62 -1.13
CA ILE A 59 3.31 6.09 -0.43
C ILE A 59 3.70 7.50 -0.88
N HIS A 60 4.58 8.17 -0.14
CA HIS A 60 5.00 9.54 -0.43
C HIS A 60 5.57 9.73 -1.84
N GLU A 61 6.36 8.76 -2.30
CA GLU A 61 6.95 8.75 -3.63
C GLU A 61 5.95 8.47 -4.77
N GLU A 62 4.71 8.10 -4.43
CA GLU A 62 3.60 7.83 -5.37
C GLU A 62 2.60 9.01 -5.42
N ILE A 63 3.03 10.20 -5.00
CA ILE A 63 2.25 11.44 -5.07
C ILE A 63 3.01 12.45 -5.94
N GLU A 64 2.32 13.08 -6.89
CA GLU A 64 2.92 14.11 -7.75
C GLU A 64 3.47 15.28 -6.91
N ASP A 65 4.67 15.74 -7.25
CA ASP A 65 5.34 16.89 -6.62
C ASP A 65 5.45 16.82 -5.08
N ALA A 66 5.51 15.60 -4.50
CA ALA A 66 5.53 15.36 -3.05
C ALA A 66 6.66 16.08 -2.30
N GLY A 67 7.82 16.24 -2.93
CA GLY A 67 9.01 16.79 -2.29
C GLY A 67 9.51 15.89 -1.15
N ASP A 68 10.02 16.50 -0.08
CA ASP A 68 10.58 15.76 1.08
C ASP A 68 9.66 15.78 2.30
N LYS A 69 8.61 16.62 2.30
CA LYS A 69 7.78 16.86 3.49
C LYS A 69 6.50 16.04 3.39
N PRO A 70 6.21 15.19 4.39
CA PRO A 70 4.95 14.46 4.41
C PRO A 70 3.73 15.38 4.37
N PHE A 71 2.70 14.93 3.65
CA PHE A 71 1.39 15.58 3.66
C PHE A 71 0.64 15.33 4.97
N GLU A 72 -0.20 16.30 5.34
CA GLU A 72 -1.07 16.22 6.52
C GLU A 72 -2.48 15.74 6.12
N ALA A 73 -3.23 15.20 7.08
CA ALA A 73 -4.63 14.83 6.84
C ALA A 73 -5.48 16.02 6.36
N GLY A 74 -6.37 15.76 5.39
CA GLY A 74 -7.18 16.76 4.70
C GLY A 74 -6.46 17.47 3.54
N SER A 75 -5.19 17.15 3.26
CA SER A 75 -4.49 17.67 2.08
C SER A 75 -5.08 17.06 0.81
N GLU A 76 -5.28 17.87 -0.22
CA GLU A 76 -5.61 17.40 -1.58
C GLU A 76 -4.32 17.18 -2.37
N VAL A 77 -4.17 16.00 -2.97
CA VAL A 77 -2.99 15.58 -3.76
C VAL A 77 -3.41 14.93 -5.08
N THR A 78 -2.47 14.79 -6.01
CA THR A 78 -2.64 13.94 -7.21
C THR A 78 -1.82 12.66 -7.03
N ILE A 79 -2.45 11.51 -7.22
CA ILE A 79 -1.79 10.21 -7.11
C ILE A 79 -1.00 9.92 -8.41
N ASP A 80 0.28 9.54 -8.26
CA ASP A 80 1.18 9.02 -9.31
C ASP A 80 1.45 7.53 -9.06
N ALA A 81 0.36 6.74 -9.09
CA ALA A 81 0.37 5.30 -8.93
C ALA A 81 -0.82 4.65 -9.65
N ASP A 82 -0.61 3.43 -10.14
CA ASP A 82 -1.62 2.66 -10.87
C ASP A 82 -1.84 1.27 -10.23
N HIS A 83 -2.07 1.24 -8.91
CA HIS A 83 -2.33 -0.04 -8.21
C HIS A 83 -3.68 -0.63 -8.62
N THR A 84 -4.65 0.23 -8.93
CA THR A 84 -5.98 -0.12 -9.44
C THR A 84 -6.38 0.81 -10.57
N LYS A 85 -7.14 0.28 -11.54
CA LYS A 85 -7.59 1.03 -12.70
C LYS A 85 -8.22 2.38 -12.33
N GLY A 86 -7.67 3.46 -12.87
CA GLY A 86 -8.16 4.82 -12.68
C GLY A 86 -7.63 5.51 -11.43
N MET A 87 -6.64 4.92 -10.73
CA MET A 87 -5.91 5.57 -9.64
C MET A 87 -4.95 6.63 -10.16
N ASP A 88 -4.22 6.34 -11.24
CA ASP A 88 -3.24 7.25 -11.81
C ASP A 88 -3.89 8.58 -12.24
N GLY A 89 -3.31 9.68 -11.79
CA GLY A 89 -3.81 11.04 -11.98
C GLY A 89 -5.07 11.40 -11.20
N ALA A 90 -5.57 10.52 -10.31
CA ALA A 90 -6.74 10.82 -9.50
C ALA A 90 -6.43 11.87 -8.43
N LYS A 91 -7.34 12.82 -8.24
CA LYS A 91 -7.29 13.74 -7.09
C LYS A 91 -7.79 13.02 -5.84
N ALA A 92 -6.97 13.03 -4.82
CA ALA A 92 -7.21 12.33 -3.57
C ALA A 92 -7.11 13.27 -2.37
N GLU A 93 -7.89 12.97 -1.34
CA GLU A 93 -7.75 13.55 -0.01
C GLU A 93 -6.92 12.60 0.85
N ILE A 94 -5.92 13.12 1.56
CA ILE A 94 -5.17 12.35 2.56
C ILE A 94 -6.06 12.15 3.79
N ASP A 95 -6.45 10.91 4.09
CA ASP A 95 -7.25 10.58 5.27
C ASP A 95 -6.35 10.49 6.52
N SER A 96 -5.19 9.84 6.36
CA SER A 96 -4.20 9.68 7.42
C SER A 96 -2.80 9.48 6.83
N ALA A 97 -1.77 9.72 7.66
CA ALA A 97 -0.37 9.59 7.30
C ALA A 97 0.38 8.86 8.42
N GLU A 98 1.21 7.89 8.07
CA GLU A 98 2.05 7.15 9.00
C GLU A 98 3.46 6.97 8.42
N LYS A 99 4.48 7.38 9.17
CA LYS A 99 5.88 7.10 8.84
C LYS A 99 6.21 5.68 9.31
N THR A 100 6.48 4.78 8.37
CA THR A 100 6.62 3.34 8.64
C THR A 100 7.40 2.64 7.52
N THR A 101 7.78 1.39 7.75
CA THR A 101 8.27 0.51 6.69
C THR A 101 7.07 -0.07 5.93
N VAL A 102 7.07 0.12 4.61
CA VAL A 102 6.11 -0.52 3.71
C VAL A 102 6.80 -1.64 2.94
N TYR A 103 6.02 -2.68 2.65
CA TYR A 103 6.47 -3.87 1.97
C TYR A 103 5.66 -4.10 0.70
N MET A 104 6.38 -4.45 -0.36
CA MET A 104 5.80 -5.09 -1.55
C MET A 104 5.87 -6.59 -1.35
N ILE A 105 4.78 -7.30 -1.62
CA ILE A 105 4.69 -8.74 -1.33
C ILE A 105 4.16 -9.55 -2.51
N ASN A 106 4.55 -10.82 -2.58
CA ASN A 106 3.85 -11.85 -3.35
C ASN A 106 3.08 -12.72 -2.37
N TYR A 107 1.82 -13.04 -2.63
CA TYR A 107 1.04 -13.92 -1.76
C TYR A 107 0.10 -14.81 -2.58
N THR A 108 -0.34 -15.91 -1.97
CA THR A 108 -1.40 -16.75 -2.52
C THR A 108 -2.68 -16.47 -1.75
N SER A 109 -3.72 -16.02 -2.45
CA SER A 109 -5.02 -15.75 -1.86
C SER A 109 -5.60 -17.01 -1.21
N ILE A 110 -6.05 -16.90 0.04
CA ILE A 110 -6.59 -18.05 0.78
C ILE A 110 -8.02 -18.42 0.37
N THR A 111 -8.70 -17.57 -0.41
CA THR A 111 -10.09 -17.77 -0.83
C THR A 111 -10.22 -18.52 -2.14
N ASP A 112 -9.34 -18.25 -3.10
CA ASP A 112 -9.38 -18.83 -4.46
C ASP A 112 -8.07 -19.51 -4.89
N GLY A 113 -6.99 -19.35 -4.12
CA GLY A 113 -5.68 -19.91 -4.43
C GLY A 113 -4.93 -19.18 -5.54
N GLU A 114 -5.39 -18.00 -5.96
CA GLU A 114 -4.69 -17.22 -6.99
C GLU A 114 -3.39 -16.61 -6.44
N GLU A 115 -2.34 -16.67 -7.26
CA GLU A 115 -1.07 -16.01 -6.96
C GLU A 115 -1.14 -14.53 -7.34
N VAL A 116 -0.95 -13.68 -6.34
CA VAL A 116 -0.86 -12.22 -6.51
C VAL A 116 0.60 -11.81 -6.37
N THR A 117 1.13 -11.13 -7.38
CA THR A 117 2.54 -10.73 -7.43
C THR A 117 2.70 -9.21 -7.35
N ASN A 118 3.77 -8.77 -6.69
CA ASN A 118 4.14 -7.37 -6.48
C ASN A 118 3.00 -6.53 -5.90
N HIS A 119 2.22 -7.11 -4.98
CA HIS A 119 1.15 -6.40 -4.30
C HIS A 119 1.73 -5.22 -3.51
N LYS A 120 1.15 -4.04 -3.73
CA LYS A 120 1.46 -2.77 -3.10
C LYS A 120 0.23 -2.28 -2.36
N TRP A 121 0.31 -1.87 -1.10
CA TRP A 121 1.41 -2.08 -0.15
C TRP A 121 0.82 -2.68 1.12
N VAL A 122 1.67 -3.24 1.98
CA VAL A 122 1.32 -3.52 3.37
C VAL A 122 2.34 -2.87 4.28
N THR A 123 1.93 -2.42 5.46
CA THR A 123 2.86 -1.86 6.46
C THR A 123 3.45 -2.94 7.34
N GLU A 124 4.50 -2.60 8.09
CA GLU A 124 5.14 -3.53 9.04
C GLU A 124 4.17 -4.09 10.08
N SER A 125 3.23 -3.28 10.56
CA SER A 125 2.23 -3.69 11.56
C SER A 125 1.13 -4.60 11.01
N GLU A 126 1.00 -4.67 9.68
CA GLU A 126 0.04 -5.53 8.98
C GLU A 126 0.62 -6.92 8.68
N LEU A 127 1.84 -7.21 9.16
CA LEU A 127 2.56 -8.45 8.94
C LEU A 127 2.99 -9.08 10.27
N SER A 128 3.07 -10.40 10.29
CA SER A 128 3.66 -11.16 11.41
C SER A 128 4.70 -12.17 10.92
N PRO A 129 5.68 -12.54 11.78
CA PRO A 129 6.61 -13.62 11.46
C PRO A 129 5.86 -14.94 11.22
N LYS A 130 6.33 -15.70 10.23
CA LYS A 130 5.88 -17.08 10.02
C LYS A 130 6.43 -18.03 11.10
#